data_AF-A0A1F1UBS1-F1
#
_entry.id   AF-A0A1F1UBS1-F1
#
_cell.length_a   1.000
_cell.length_b   1.000
_cell.length_c   1.000
_cell.angle_alpha   90.00
_cell.angle_beta   90.00
_cell.angle_gamma   90.00
#
_symmetry.space_group_name_H-M   'P 1'
#
loop_
_entity.id
_entity.type
_entity.pdbx_description
1 polymer ?
#
loop_
_entity_poly.entity_id
_entity_poly.type
_entity_poly.pdbx_seq_one_letter_code
_entity_poly.pdbx_strand_id
1 'polypeptide(L)'
;MHYSIVHSGASKTVKATQENAQDLDDALKDVKSALDDLGNVLKHSNAVAGAVTAVKEGAVTPAADTVMSKVRTATGSTSDALDSYAQGDQTMSSNAGSAPGSPDMPGVG
;
A
#
# COMPACT_ATOMS: atom_id res chain seq x y z
N MET A 1 -0.44 28.83 2.75
CA MET A 1 0.59 27.79 2.94
C MET A 1 0.26 26.67 1.98
N HIS A 2 1.10 26.41 0.97
CA HIS A 2 0.95 25.23 0.10
C HIS A 2 1.68 24.07 0.76
N TYR A 3 0.95 23.05 1.19
CA TYR A 3 1.58 21.77 1.51
C TYR A 3 2.01 21.15 0.19
N SER A 4 3.29 21.26 -0.17
CA SER A 4 3.85 20.64 -1.37
C SER A 4 4.04 19.14 -1.14
N ILE A 5 2.96 18.41 -0.87
CA ILE A 5 2.96 17.02 -1.27
C ILE A 5 2.96 17.08 -2.79
N VAL A 6 4.00 16.55 -3.42
CA VAL A 6 3.95 16.31 -4.87
C VAL A 6 2.94 15.19 -5.05
N HIS A 7 1.64 15.52 -4.98
CA HIS A 7 0.53 14.58 -4.93
C HIS A 7 0.65 13.59 -6.10
N SER A 8 0.99 14.10 -7.29
CA SER A 8 1.28 13.29 -8.47
C SER A 8 2.47 12.32 -8.29
N GLY A 9 3.51 12.68 -7.53
CA GLY A 9 4.65 11.82 -7.22
C GLY A 9 4.29 10.76 -6.18
N ALA A 10 3.59 11.15 -5.13
CA ALA A 10 3.16 10.22 -4.09
C ALA A 10 2.13 9.21 -4.61
N SER A 11 1.15 9.62 -5.43
CA SER A 11 0.20 8.71 -6.08
C SER A 11 0.90 7.74 -7.04
N LYS A 12 1.94 8.18 -7.76
CA LYS A 12 2.77 7.28 -8.59
C LYS A 12 3.50 6.24 -7.75
N THR A 13 4.07 6.64 -6.61
CA THR A 13 4.72 5.71 -5.69
C THR A 13 3.74 4.70 -5.11
N VAL A 14 2.53 5.13 -4.71
CA VAL A 14 1.48 4.22 -4.22
C VAL A 14 1.12 3.20 -5.30
N LYS A 15 0.90 3.66 -6.53
CA LYS A 15 0.57 2.78 -7.66
C LYS A 15 1.69 1.77 -7.96
N ALA A 16 2.93 2.23 -8.07
CA ALA A 16 4.08 1.35 -8.29
C ALA A 16 4.26 0.34 -7.14
N THR A 17 3.99 0.74 -5.90
CA THR A 17 4.03 -0.17 -4.75
C THR A 17 2.91 -1.20 -4.80
N GLN A 18 1.72 -0.84 -5.28
CA GLN A 18 0.63 -1.80 -5.49
C GLN A 18 0.93 -2.80 -6.60
N GLU A 19 1.51 -2.36 -7.71
CA GLU A 19 1.97 -3.23 -8.81
C GLU A 19 3.06 -4.20 -8.30
N ASN A 20 4.09 -3.69 -7.61
CA ASN A 20 5.12 -4.53 -7.00
C ASN A 20 4.55 -5.51 -5.96
N ALA A 21 3.47 -5.15 -5.25
CA ALA A 21 2.81 -6.05 -4.31
C ALA A 21 2.08 -7.19 -5.03
N GLN A 22 1.53 -6.94 -6.22
CA GLN A 22 0.92 -7.99 -7.04
C GLN A 22 1.99 -8.95 -7.57
N ASP A 23 3.10 -8.40 -8.09
CA ASP A 23 4.25 -9.22 -8.52
C ASP A 23 4.80 -10.07 -7.37
N LEU A 24 4.85 -9.52 -6.15
CA LEU A 24 5.25 -10.25 -4.96
C LEU A 24 4.26 -11.35 -4.58
N ASP A 25 2.94 -11.10 -4.67
CA ASP A 25 1.89 -12.10 -4.41
C ASP A 25 2.03 -13.29 -5.37
N ASP A 26 2.30 -13.02 -6.64
CA ASP A 26 2.48 -14.05 -7.67
C ASP A 26 3.79 -14.83 -7.45
N ALA A 27 4.90 -14.14 -7.17
CA ALA A 27 6.15 -14.82 -6.82
C ALA A 27 6.00 -15.72 -5.57
N LEU A 28 5.20 -15.29 -4.59
CA LEU A 28 4.92 -16.09 -3.39
C LEU A 28 4.05 -17.32 -3.68
N LYS A 29 3.11 -17.23 -4.64
CA LYS A 29 2.37 -18.40 -5.14
C LYS A 29 3.32 -19.39 -5.81
N ASP A 30 4.22 -18.91 -6.67
CA ASP A 30 5.20 -19.75 -7.35
C ASP A 30 6.11 -20.48 -6.35
N VAL A 31 6.58 -19.79 -5.30
CA VAL A 31 7.37 -20.41 -4.23
C VAL A 31 6.55 -21.48 -3.48
N LYS A 32 5.29 -21.22 -3.16
CA LYS A 32 4.42 -22.21 -2.50
C LYS A 32 4.24 -23.46 -3.37
N SER A 33 3.98 -23.28 -4.67
CA SER A 33 3.87 -24.38 -5.63
C SER A 33 5.18 -25.16 -5.77
N ALA A 34 6.32 -24.48 -5.83
CA ALA A 34 7.63 -25.14 -5.89
C ALA A 34 7.94 -25.96 -4.63
N LEU A 35 7.49 -25.49 -3.45
CA LEU A 35 7.62 -26.24 -2.20
C LEU A 35 6.71 -27.48 -2.19
N ASP A 36 5.50 -27.38 -2.75
CA ASP A 36 4.60 -28.53 -2.91
C ASP A 36 5.20 -29.58 -3.86
N ASP A 37 5.75 -29.15 -4.99
CA ASP A 37 6.46 -30.01 -5.94
C ASP A 37 7.68 -30.67 -5.29
N LEU A 38 8.47 -29.92 -4.53
CA LEU A 38 9.61 -30.44 -3.79
C LEU A 38 9.18 -31.50 -2.76
N GLY A 39 8.10 -31.24 -2.01
CA GLY A 39 7.51 -32.21 -1.08
C GLY A 39 7.07 -33.50 -1.79
N ASN A 40 6.48 -33.38 -2.98
CA ASN A 40 6.06 -34.51 -3.80
C ASN A 40 7.24 -35.32 -4.36
N VAL A 41 8.32 -34.65 -4.83
CA VAL A 41 9.54 -35.31 -5.29
C VAL A 41 10.21 -36.08 -4.15
N LEU A 42 10.19 -35.50 -2.95
CA LEU A 42 10.83 -36.06 -1.75
C LEU A 42 9.91 -36.95 -0.92
N LYS A 43 8.73 -37.33 -1.44
CA LYS A 43 7.71 -38.13 -0.73
C LYS A 43 8.20 -39.47 -0.19
N HIS A 44 9.26 -40.03 -0.76
CA HIS A 44 9.87 -41.27 -0.29
C HIS A 44 10.74 -41.09 0.96
N SER A 45 10.99 -39.84 1.36
CA SER A 45 11.63 -39.46 2.62
C SER A 45 10.65 -38.67 3.49
N ASN A 46 9.93 -39.38 4.36
CA ASN A 46 8.92 -38.77 5.24
C ASN A 46 9.48 -37.61 6.08
N ALA A 47 10.73 -37.71 6.54
CA ALA A 47 11.38 -36.66 7.32
C ALA A 47 11.59 -35.38 6.50
N VAL A 48 12.03 -35.52 5.23
CA VAL A 48 12.33 -34.37 4.38
C VAL A 48 11.05 -33.76 3.80
N ALA A 49 10.09 -34.59 3.36
CA ALA A 49 8.78 -34.11 2.94
C ALA A 49 8.06 -33.36 4.07
N GLY A 50 8.10 -33.90 5.30
CA GLY A 50 7.56 -33.23 6.48
C GLY A 50 8.26 -31.91 6.79
N ALA A 51 9.59 -31.84 6.67
CA ALA A 51 10.35 -30.60 6.85
C ALA A 51 10.00 -29.53 5.81
N VAL A 52 9.82 -29.92 4.54
CA VAL A 52 9.42 -28.99 3.46
C VAL A 52 8.03 -28.42 3.73
N THR A 53 7.07 -29.26 4.13
CA THR A 53 5.73 -28.80 4.55
C THR A 53 5.81 -27.86 5.75
N ALA A 54 6.62 -28.20 6.76
CA ALA A 54 6.80 -27.35 7.94
C ALA A 54 7.42 -25.99 7.59
N VAL A 55 8.35 -25.92 6.63
CA VAL A 55 8.90 -24.64 6.14
C VAL A 55 7.83 -23.83 5.40
N LYS A 56 7.05 -24.49 4.53
CA LYS A 56 5.97 -23.84 3.77
C LYS A 56 4.91 -23.23 4.69
N GLU A 57 4.45 -24.01 5.67
CA GLU A 57 3.35 -23.62 6.56
C GLU A 57 3.82 -22.79 7.75
N GLY A 58 5.00 -23.06 8.28
CA GLY A 58 5.52 -22.42 9.48
C GLY A 58 6.27 -21.11 9.23
N ALA A 59 6.88 -20.94 8.05
CA ALA A 59 7.69 -19.78 7.75
C ALA A 59 7.22 -19.01 6.52
N VAL A 60 7.09 -19.70 5.38
CA VAL A 60 6.85 -19.03 4.09
C VAL A 60 5.46 -18.41 4.03
N THR A 61 4.41 -19.17 4.39
CA THR A 61 3.03 -18.68 4.33
C THR A 61 2.78 -17.54 5.32
N PRO A 62 3.16 -17.64 6.62
CA PRO A 62 2.95 -16.54 7.57
C PRO A 62 3.76 -15.28 7.23
N ALA A 63 4.98 -15.44 6.72
CA ALA A 63 5.81 -14.31 6.29
C ALA A 63 5.19 -13.60 5.08
N ALA A 64 4.74 -14.36 4.08
CA ALA A 64 4.00 -13.87 2.91
C ALA A 64 2.79 -13.03 3.35
N ASP A 65 1.93 -13.59 4.19
CA ASP A 65 0.71 -12.93 4.65
C ASP A 65 1.02 -11.66 5.45
N THR A 66 2.06 -11.70 6.30
CA THR A 66 2.49 -10.54 7.10
C THR A 66 3.00 -9.41 6.21
N VAL A 67 3.85 -9.72 5.23
CA VAL A 67 4.41 -8.72 4.30
C VAL A 67 3.29 -8.12 3.46
N MET A 68 2.44 -8.95 2.85
CA MET A 68 1.33 -8.49 2.02
C MET A 68 0.33 -7.65 2.81
N SER A 69 0.02 -8.04 4.04
CA SER A 69 -0.85 -7.26 4.93
C SER A 69 -0.27 -5.87 5.24
N LYS A 70 1.02 -5.80 5.58
CA LYS A 70 1.72 -4.53 5.85
C LYS A 70 1.76 -3.64 4.62
N VAL A 71 2.06 -4.19 3.44
CA VAL A 71 2.09 -3.43 2.18
C VAL A 71 0.71 -2.89 1.82
N ARG A 72 -0.34 -3.71 1.90
CA ARG A 72 -1.74 -3.27 1.66
C ARG A 72 -2.17 -2.18 2.64
N THR A 73 -1.85 -2.34 3.92
CA THR A 73 -2.15 -1.33 4.94
C THR A 73 -1.43 -0.02 4.65
N ALA A 74 -0.12 -0.06 4.38
CA ALA A 74 0.68 1.14 4.14
C ALA A 74 0.23 1.88 2.87
N THR A 75 -0.02 1.15 1.77
CA THR A 75 -0.48 1.74 0.51
C THR A 75 -1.90 2.32 0.65
N GLY A 76 -2.81 1.61 1.32
CA GLY A 76 -4.17 2.10 1.60
C GLY A 76 -4.17 3.39 2.42
N SER A 77 -3.52 3.39 3.59
CA SER A 77 -3.43 4.59 4.44
C SER A 77 -2.75 5.78 3.73
N THR A 78 -1.76 5.51 2.88
CA THR A 78 -1.11 6.57 2.09
C THR A 78 -2.06 7.11 1.02
N SER A 79 -2.83 6.26 0.35
CA SER A 79 -3.86 6.67 -0.63
C SER A 79 -4.93 7.54 0.04
N ASP A 80 -5.46 7.10 1.17
CA ASP A 80 -6.50 7.84 1.91
C ASP A 80 -5.99 9.22 2.37
N ALA A 81 -4.74 9.28 2.82
CA ALA A 81 -4.10 10.54 3.18
C ALA A 81 -3.95 11.46 1.96
N LEU A 82 -3.51 10.94 0.82
CA LEU A 82 -3.38 11.73 -0.41
C LEU A 82 -4.73 12.28 -0.87
N ASP A 83 -5.78 11.48 -0.83
CA ASP A 83 -7.14 11.91 -1.18
C ASP A 83 -7.65 12.99 -0.22
N SER A 84 -7.40 12.83 1.08
CA SER A 84 -7.76 13.84 2.09
C SER A 84 -7.04 15.17 1.87
N TYR A 85 -5.74 15.12 1.52
CA TYR A 85 -4.97 16.32 1.19
C TYR A 85 -5.51 17.02 -0.06
N ALA A 86 -5.82 16.26 -1.13
CA ALA A 86 -6.39 16.84 -2.34
C ALA A 86 -7.75 17.51 -2.09
N GLN A 87 -8.63 16.88 -1.30
CA GLN A 87 -9.93 17.45 -0.93
C GLN A 87 -9.77 18.71 -0.07
N GLY A 88 -8.83 18.69 0.88
CA GLY A 88 -8.50 19.86 1.71
C GLY A 88 -8.00 21.04 0.88
N ASP A 89 -7.09 20.79 -0.07
CA ASP A 89 -6.58 21.81 -0.99
C ASP A 89 -7.69 22.40 -1.86
N GLN A 90 -8.59 21.57 -2.38
CA GLN A 90 -9.73 22.03 -3.18
C GLN A 90 -10.71 22.88 -2.35
N THR A 91 -10.94 22.51 -1.09
CA THR A 91 -11.80 23.27 -0.16
C THR A 91 -11.16 24.62 0.18
N MET A 92 -9.87 24.64 0.50
CA MET A 92 -9.14 25.88 0.77
C MET A 92 -9.11 26.81 -0.45
N SER A 93 -8.89 26.27 -1.65
CA SER A 93 -8.94 27.04 -2.89
C SER A 93 -10.33 27.65 -3.13
N SER A 94 -11.40 26.90 -2.87
CA SER A 94 -12.77 27.37 -3.04
C SER A 94 -13.13 28.47 -2.03
N ASN A 95 -12.70 28.32 -0.78
CA ASN A 95 -12.92 29.32 0.27
C ASN A 95 -12.07 30.59 0.06
N ALA A 96 -10.83 30.45 -0.42
CA ALA A 96 -9.96 31.59 -0.72
C ALA A 96 -10.46 32.40 -1.93
N GLY A 97 -11.07 31.76 -2.93
CA GLY A 97 -11.75 32.43 -4.04
C GLY A 97 -13.08 33.09 -3.65
N SER A 98 -13.62 32.76 -2.47
CA SER A 98 -14.89 33.27 -1.96
C SER A 98 -14.72 34.40 -0.94
N ALA A 99 -13.53 35.04 -0.86
CA ALA A 99 -13.34 36.22 -0.03
C ALA A 99 -14.45 37.24 -0.35
N PRO A 100 -15.34 37.58 0.61
CA PRO A 100 -16.34 38.62 0.41
C PRO A 100 -15.59 39.90 0.04
N GLY A 101 -15.95 40.50 -1.09
CA GLY A 101 -15.45 41.82 -1.47
C GLY A 101 -15.62 42.77 -0.29
N SER A 102 -14.51 43.38 0.13
CA SER A 102 -14.41 44.43 1.15
C SER A 102 -15.24 44.19 2.43
N PRO A 103 -14.63 43.77 3.54
CA PRO A 103 -15.24 44.06 4.83
C PRO A 103 -15.41 45.57 4.93
N ASP A 104 -16.65 46.03 5.02
CA ASP A 104 -16.98 47.42 5.29
C ASP A 104 -16.29 47.80 6.61
N MET A 105 -15.12 48.44 6.51
CA MET A 105 -14.35 48.88 7.67
C MET A 105 -15.06 50.13 8.21
N PRO A 106 -15.68 50.07 9.40
CA PRO A 106 -16.27 51.25 9.99
C PRO A 106 -15.14 52.23 10.33
N GLY A 107 -15.08 53.37 9.64
CA GLY A 107 -14.14 54.44 9.96
C GLY A 107 -13.25 54.97 8.84
N VAL A 108 -13.43 54.55 7.58
CA VAL A 108 -12.85 55.25 6.42
C VAL A 108 -13.88 56.22 5.83
N GLY A 109 -13.94 57.40 6.45
CA GLY A 109 -14.54 58.61 5.90
C GLY A 109 -13.48 59.67 5.65
#